data_AF-W8VP98-F1
#
_entry.id   AF-W8VP98-F1
#
_cell.length_a   1.000
_cell.length_b   1.000
_cell.length_c   1.000
_cell.angle_alpha   90.00
_cell.angle_beta   90.00
_cell.angle_gamma   90.00
#
_symmetry.space_group_name_H-M   'P 1'
#
loop_
_entity.id
_entity.type
_entity.pdbx_description
1 polymer ?
#
loop_
_entity_poly.entity_id
_entity_poly.type
_entity_poly.pdbx_seq_one_letter_code
_entity_poly.pdbx_strand_id
1 'polypeptide(L)'
;MNPSTKPKKFCFVLMPFTDDFDDIYKFGIKESCAEVGAYCERVDEQLFTESILERVYNQISKADFIIADMTNRNPNVFYEVGYAHALGKRTILLTQNVEDIPFDLKHYPHIIYQNKISKLKEDLIPRLKWFVENSEKEDLSQNVDIEIFIGEKSLANKGTVVTFNEKSIPKLEFTIYNKSFKLFNPGDYRLGIITDQNYKRLRTHNPSLSGIKTTRLPDGRNLHMCRIMDDILYPNSYTSLVAYLEPKTISENTDNESVRTFRYREEQEIIVRVFTPTGTRDFFLNVSPLHDDQKLN
;
A
#
# COMPACT_ATOMS: atom_id res chain seq x y z
N MET A 1 14.23 -25.22 -18.57
CA MET A 1 13.03 -24.50 -18.07
C MET A 1 12.99 -23.16 -18.78
N ASN A 2 11.85 -22.82 -19.39
CA ASN A 2 11.69 -21.63 -20.24
C ASN A 2 11.47 -20.38 -19.35
N PRO A 3 12.09 -19.21 -19.62
CA PRO A 3 12.07 -18.05 -18.69
C PRO A 3 10.74 -17.26 -18.58
N SER A 4 9.65 -17.66 -19.25
CA SER A 4 8.49 -16.77 -19.47
C SER A 4 7.16 -17.40 -19.05
N THR A 5 6.91 -17.46 -17.74
CA THR A 5 5.56 -17.76 -17.18
C THR A 5 5.06 -16.68 -16.23
N LYS A 6 5.77 -15.54 -16.08
CA LYS A 6 5.20 -14.39 -15.38
C LYS A 6 4.15 -13.73 -16.29
N PRO A 7 2.92 -13.46 -15.79
CA PRO A 7 1.93 -12.73 -16.57
C PRO A 7 2.46 -11.34 -16.94
N LYS A 8 2.21 -10.92 -18.19
CA LYS A 8 2.60 -9.59 -18.67
C LYS A 8 1.87 -8.52 -17.86
N LYS A 9 2.56 -7.42 -17.59
CA LYS A 9 1.95 -6.24 -16.96
C LYS A 9 0.91 -5.63 -17.89
N PHE A 10 -0.28 -5.36 -17.38
CA PHE A 10 -1.39 -4.82 -18.14
C PHE A 10 -1.41 -3.29 -18.11
N CYS A 11 -1.29 -2.69 -19.27
CA CYS A 11 -1.45 -1.27 -19.54
C CYS A 11 -2.83 -1.02 -20.16
N PHE A 12 -3.60 -0.12 -19.57
CA PHE A 12 -4.84 0.36 -20.19
C PHE A 12 -4.65 1.79 -20.71
N VAL A 13 -5.07 2.03 -21.95
CA VAL A 13 -4.88 3.30 -22.64
C VAL A 13 -6.16 4.11 -22.64
N LEU A 14 -6.08 5.32 -22.11
CA LEU A 14 -7.15 6.32 -22.10
C LEU A 14 -6.82 7.36 -23.16
N MET A 15 -7.61 7.44 -24.22
CA MET A 15 -7.32 8.38 -25.31
C MET A 15 -8.58 8.68 -26.14
N PRO A 16 -8.60 9.80 -26.87
CA PRO A 16 -9.70 10.10 -27.80
C PRO A 16 -9.86 9.00 -28.87
N PHE A 17 -11.11 8.65 -29.16
CA PHE A 17 -11.49 7.67 -30.21
C PHE A 17 -11.72 8.36 -31.55
N THR A 18 -10.69 9.03 -32.08
CA THR A 18 -10.74 9.64 -33.43
C THR A 18 -9.60 9.08 -34.28
N ASP A 19 -9.82 8.97 -35.59
CA ASP A 19 -8.87 8.35 -36.53
C ASP A 19 -7.46 8.92 -36.45
N ASP A 20 -7.33 10.22 -36.13
CA ASP A 20 -6.03 10.90 -35.94
C ASP A 20 -5.14 10.28 -34.85
N PHE A 21 -5.73 9.52 -33.92
CA PHE A 21 -5.02 8.87 -32.82
C PHE A 21 -4.72 7.39 -33.05
N ASP A 22 -5.22 6.80 -34.14
CA ASP A 22 -5.05 5.36 -34.39
C ASP A 22 -3.59 4.97 -34.60
N ASP A 23 -2.84 5.77 -35.37
CA ASP A 23 -1.42 5.52 -35.62
C ASP A 23 -0.59 5.79 -34.35
N ILE A 24 -0.96 6.81 -33.57
CA ILE A 24 -0.34 7.10 -32.27
C ILE A 24 -0.52 5.92 -31.32
N TYR A 25 -1.72 5.34 -31.27
CA TYR A 25 -2.00 4.17 -30.47
C TYR A 25 -1.24 2.94 -30.96
N LYS A 26 -1.41 2.56 -32.23
CA LYS A 26 -0.89 1.30 -32.79
C LYS A 26 0.64 1.29 -32.82
N PHE A 27 1.26 2.32 -33.41
CA PHE A 27 2.70 2.35 -33.66
C PHE A 27 3.49 3.08 -32.57
N GLY A 28 2.85 3.99 -31.84
CA GLY A 28 3.46 4.69 -30.71
C GLY A 28 3.33 3.91 -29.41
N ILE A 29 2.10 3.84 -28.89
CA ILE A 29 1.84 3.33 -27.53
C ILE A 29 1.93 1.81 -27.46
N LYS A 30 1.19 1.10 -28.31
CA LYS A 30 1.05 -0.36 -28.27
C LYS A 30 2.36 -1.07 -28.59
N GLU A 31 3.08 -0.64 -29.62
CA GLU A 31 4.43 -1.15 -29.92
C GLU A 31 5.42 -0.88 -28.80
N SER A 32 5.43 0.32 -28.20
CA SER A 32 6.32 0.62 -27.07
C SER A 32 6.05 -0.27 -25.86
N CYS A 33 4.77 -0.56 -25.58
CA CYS A 33 4.39 -1.51 -24.53
C CYS A 33 4.85 -2.94 -24.86
N ALA A 34 4.65 -3.38 -26.11
CA ALA A 34 5.06 -4.70 -26.55
C ALA A 34 6.59 -4.89 -26.47
N GLU A 35 7.36 -3.86 -26.83
CA GLU A 35 8.83 -3.85 -26.76
C GLU A 35 9.36 -4.11 -25.35
N VAL A 36 8.68 -3.59 -24.33
CA VAL A 36 9.05 -3.79 -22.92
C VAL A 36 8.40 -5.01 -22.27
N GLY A 37 7.67 -5.82 -23.04
CA GLY A 37 6.99 -7.02 -22.55
C GLY A 37 5.68 -6.77 -21.80
N ALA A 38 5.11 -5.57 -21.88
CA ALA A 38 3.78 -5.26 -21.34
C ALA A 38 2.67 -5.67 -22.32
N TYR A 39 1.49 -5.95 -21.78
CA TYR A 39 0.25 -6.12 -22.53
C TYR A 39 -0.51 -4.80 -22.53
N CYS A 40 -0.99 -4.34 -23.68
CA CYS A 40 -1.60 -3.01 -23.82
C CYS A 40 -2.92 -3.11 -24.57
N GLU A 41 -3.98 -2.54 -24.00
CA GLU A 41 -5.31 -2.46 -24.62
C GLU A 41 -5.86 -1.03 -24.58
N ARG A 42 -6.65 -0.72 -25.61
CA ARG A 42 -7.58 0.42 -25.67
C ARG A 42 -9.01 -0.13 -25.65
N VAL A 43 -9.97 0.64 -25.13
CA VAL A 43 -11.34 0.13 -24.90
C VAL A 43 -12.02 -0.43 -26.17
N ASP A 44 -11.69 0.06 -27.35
CA ASP A 44 -12.35 -0.30 -28.61
C ASP A 44 -11.82 -1.61 -29.25
N GLU A 45 -10.77 -2.24 -28.72
CA GLU A 45 -10.15 -3.43 -29.34
C GLU A 45 -10.95 -4.74 -29.22
N GLN A 46 -12.08 -4.75 -28.54
CA GLN A 46 -12.86 -5.97 -28.27
C GLN A 46 -14.37 -5.67 -28.29
N LEU A 47 -15.14 -6.59 -28.86
CA LEU A 47 -16.60 -6.53 -28.98
C LEU A 47 -17.27 -6.98 -27.68
N PHE A 48 -18.22 -6.18 -27.15
CA PHE A 48 -18.94 -6.52 -25.91
C PHE A 48 -20.40 -6.06 -25.90
N THR A 49 -21.16 -6.65 -24.96
CA THR A 49 -22.59 -6.41 -24.71
C THR A 49 -22.87 -5.51 -23.51
N GLU A 50 -21.86 -5.13 -22.72
CA GLU A 50 -21.98 -4.26 -21.53
C GLU A 50 -21.89 -2.75 -21.87
N SER A 51 -22.23 -1.88 -20.92
CA SER A 51 -22.05 -0.43 -21.10
C SER A 51 -20.57 -0.07 -21.22
N ILE A 52 -20.22 0.83 -22.14
CA ILE A 52 -18.82 1.22 -22.39
C ILE A 52 -18.16 1.82 -21.13
N LEU A 53 -18.94 2.52 -20.30
CA LEU A 53 -18.47 3.14 -19.06
C LEU A 53 -18.08 2.11 -17.99
N GLU A 54 -18.92 1.11 -17.74
CA GLU A 54 -18.59 0.05 -16.76
C GLU A 54 -17.33 -0.70 -17.18
N ARG A 55 -17.18 -0.95 -18.48
CA ARG A 55 -15.97 -1.59 -19.01
C ARG A 55 -14.73 -0.73 -18.80
N VAL A 56 -14.78 0.56 -19.12
CA VAL A 56 -13.65 1.48 -18.88
C VAL A 56 -13.23 1.43 -17.40
N TYR A 57 -14.17 1.57 -16.47
CA TYR A 57 -13.85 1.53 -15.03
C TYR A 57 -13.28 0.17 -14.60
N ASN A 58 -13.85 -0.92 -15.08
CA ASN A 58 -13.34 -2.26 -14.81
C ASN A 58 -11.92 -2.47 -15.36
N GLN A 59 -11.62 -1.95 -16.55
CA GLN A 59 -10.29 -2.05 -17.15
C GLN A 59 -9.27 -1.17 -16.43
N ILE A 60 -9.64 0.07 -16.06
CA ILE A 60 -8.80 0.94 -15.22
C ILE A 60 -8.48 0.24 -13.89
N SER A 61 -9.48 -0.38 -13.24
CA SER A 61 -9.29 -1.10 -11.99
C SER A 61 -8.34 -2.29 -12.13
N LYS A 62 -8.40 -3.02 -13.25
CA LYS A 62 -7.55 -4.19 -13.52
C LYS A 62 -6.14 -3.85 -14.01
N ALA A 63 -5.94 -2.69 -14.62
CA ALA A 63 -4.66 -2.27 -15.16
C ALA A 63 -3.58 -2.18 -14.06
N ASP A 64 -2.37 -2.66 -14.36
CA ASP A 64 -1.19 -2.42 -13.53
C ASP A 64 -0.78 -0.94 -13.61
N PHE A 65 -0.92 -0.32 -14.78
CA PHE A 65 -0.68 1.11 -14.99
C PHE A 65 -1.50 1.65 -16.17
N ILE A 66 -1.58 2.97 -16.26
CA ILE A 66 -2.37 3.71 -17.24
C ILE A 66 -1.45 4.56 -18.11
N ILE A 67 -1.78 4.63 -19.40
CA ILE A 67 -1.26 5.67 -20.31
C ILE A 67 -2.45 6.50 -20.75
N ALA A 68 -2.38 7.82 -20.56
CA ALA A 68 -3.48 8.71 -20.90
C ALA A 68 -3.04 9.82 -21.84
N ASP A 69 -3.71 9.97 -22.98
CA ASP A 69 -3.45 11.04 -23.95
C ASP A 69 -4.41 12.22 -23.73
N MET A 70 -3.85 13.31 -23.21
CA MET A 70 -4.58 14.51 -22.80
C MET A 70 -4.77 15.53 -23.94
N THR A 71 -4.28 15.22 -25.14
CA THR A 71 -4.31 16.13 -26.29
C THR A 71 -5.73 16.61 -26.58
N ASN A 72 -5.86 17.89 -26.96
CA ASN A 72 -7.13 18.56 -27.25
C ASN A 72 -8.11 18.62 -26.04
N ARG A 73 -7.62 18.31 -24.84
CA ARG A 73 -8.38 18.42 -23.59
C ARG A 73 -9.69 17.62 -23.58
N ASN A 74 -9.65 16.36 -24.04
CA ASN A 74 -10.84 15.51 -24.09
C ASN A 74 -11.43 15.29 -22.68
N PRO A 75 -12.68 15.71 -22.39
CA PRO A 75 -13.27 15.64 -21.05
C PRO A 75 -13.47 14.21 -20.54
N ASN A 76 -13.68 13.24 -21.43
CA ASN A 76 -13.82 11.84 -21.02
C ASN A 76 -12.48 11.32 -20.50
N VAL A 77 -11.38 11.60 -21.21
CA VAL A 77 -10.04 11.19 -20.77
C VAL A 77 -9.68 11.83 -19.42
N PHE A 78 -10.03 13.11 -19.20
CA PHE A 78 -9.84 13.73 -17.89
C PHE A 78 -10.59 13.02 -16.77
N TYR A 79 -11.85 12.67 -17.02
CA TYR A 79 -12.66 11.94 -16.04
C TYR A 79 -12.02 10.59 -15.70
N GLU A 80 -11.61 9.84 -16.72
CA GLU A 80 -10.99 8.52 -16.59
C GLU A 80 -9.63 8.59 -15.87
N VAL A 81 -8.82 9.62 -16.14
CA VAL A 81 -7.57 9.90 -15.41
C VAL A 81 -7.85 10.23 -13.96
N GLY A 82 -8.87 11.05 -13.68
CA GLY A 82 -9.29 11.35 -12.31
C GLY A 82 -9.68 10.08 -11.55
N TYR A 83 -10.43 9.18 -12.20
CA TYR A 83 -10.81 7.88 -11.63
C TYR A 83 -9.59 6.97 -11.41
N ALA A 84 -8.67 6.89 -12.37
CA ALA A 84 -7.41 6.16 -12.24
C ALA A 84 -6.58 6.66 -11.06
N HIS A 85 -6.44 7.98 -10.91
CA HIS A 85 -5.75 8.61 -9.78
C HIS A 85 -6.44 8.31 -8.44
N ALA A 86 -7.78 8.33 -8.40
CA ALA A 86 -8.54 7.98 -7.20
C ALA A 86 -8.29 6.54 -6.74
N LEU A 87 -8.05 5.62 -7.69
CA LEU A 87 -7.66 4.24 -7.45
C LEU A 87 -6.15 4.05 -7.18
N GLY A 88 -5.37 5.14 -7.14
CA GLY A 88 -3.92 5.08 -6.94
C GLY A 88 -3.16 4.47 -8.11
N LYS A 89 -3.76 4.44 -9.31
CA LYS A 89 -3.12 3.88 -10.50
C LYS A 89 -1.99 4.78 -10.97
N ARG A 90 -0.85 4.13 -11.19
CA ARG A 90 0.33 4.69 -11.86
C ARG A 90 -0.06 5.13 -13.26
N THR A 91 0.04 6.44 -13.55
CA THR A 91 -0.44 7.03 -14.81
C THR A 91 0.67 7.80 -15.51
N ILE A 92 0.91 7.47 -16.79
CA ILE A 92 1.80 8.21 -17.68
C ILE A 92 0.94 9.13 -18.55
N LEU A 93 1.12 10.43 -18.43
CA LEU A 93 0.38 11.40 -19.24
C LEU A 93 1.13 11.68 -20.56
N LEU A 94 0.40 11.72 -21.66
CA LEU A 94 0.87 12.10 -22.99
C LEU A 94 0.13 13.36 -23.43
N THR A 95 0.80 14.17 -24.24
CA THR A 95 0.16 15.29 -24.95
C THR A 95 0.94 15.70 -26.19
N GLN A 96 0.25 16.19 -27.22
CA GLN A 96 0.88 16.87 -28.34
C GLN A 96 1.31 18.30 -27.98
N ASN A 97 0.58 18.95 -27.06
CA ASN A 97 0.81 20.33 -26.65
C ASN A 97 0.75 20.46 -25.11
N VAL A 98 1.76 21.12 -24.53
CA VAL A 98 1.84 21.34 -23.07
C VAL A 98 0.63 22.10 -22.52
N GLU A 99 0.01 22.95 -23.34
CA GLU A 99 -1.18 23.72 -22.95
C GLU A 99 -2.42 22.84 -22.76
N ASP A 100 -2.42 21.60 -23.24
CA ASP A 100 -3.53 20.68 -23.01
C ASP A 100 -3.53 20.07 -21.60
N ILE A 101 -2.40 20.19 -20.87
CA ILE A 101 -2.30 19.74 -19.48
C ILE A 101 -2.80 20.85 -18.53
N PRO A 102 -3.88 20.63 -17.77
CA PRO A 102 -4.36 21.58 -16.77
C PRO A 102 -3.31 21.84 -15.70
N PHE A 103 -3.37 23.02 -15.07
CA PHE A 103 -2.43 23.43 -14.03
C PHE A 103 -2.28 22.37 -12.92
N ASP A 104 -3.39 21.79 -12.47
CA ASP A 104 -3.40 20.76 -11.44
C ASP A 104 -2.73 19.45 -11.87
N LEU A 105 -2.52 19.21 -13.17
CA LEU A 105 -1.83 18.02 -13.67
C LEU A 105 -0.40 18.29 -14.14
N LYS A 106 0.04 19.55 -14.24
CA LYS A 106 1.39 19.91 -14.73
C LYS A 106 2.53 19.36 -13.88
N HIS A 107 2.28 19.10 -12.60
CA HIS A 107 3.27 18.52 -11.69
C HIS A 107 3.44 17.00 -11.87
N TYR A 108 2.51 16.33 -12.55
CA TYR A 108 2.68 14.92 -12.90
C TYR A 108 3.62 14.79 -14.11
N PRO A 109 4.47 13.75 -14.14
CA PRO A 109 5.31 13.45 -15.29
C PRO A 109 4.45 13.26 -16.55
N HIS A 110 4.75 14.04 -17.59
CA HIS A 110 4.07 13.96 -18.88
C HIS A 110 5.07 13.97 -20.04
N ILE A 111 4.63 13.41 -21.18
CA ILE A 111 5.40 13.33 -22.42
C ILE A 111 4.80 14.28 -23.44
N ILE A 112 5.61 15.20 -23.97
CA ILE A 112 5.19 16.15 -25.01
C ILE A 112 5.72 15.66 -26.36
N TYR A 113 4.93 14.88 -27.08
CA TYR A 113 5.39 14.17 -28.27
C TYR A 113 5.14 14.93 -29.59
N GLN A 114 4.42 16.06 -29.57
CA GLN A 114 4.22 16.95 -30.73
C GLN A 114 3.73 16.23 -32.00
N ASN A 115 2.85 15.23 -31.81
CA ASN A 115 2.33 14.37 -32.87
C ASN A 115 3.39 13.57 -33.65
N LYS A 116 4.57 13.33 -33.07
CA LYS A 116 5.65 12.54 -33.67
C LYS A 116 5.80 11.20 -32.94
N ILE A 117 5.48 10.11 -33.62
CA ILE A 117 5.60 8.75 -33.08
C ILE A 117 7.04 8.44 -32.64
N SER A 118 8.04 8.85 -33.42
CA SER A 118 9.45 8.64 -33.06
C SER A 118 9.80 9.26 -31.71
N LYS A 119 9.39 10.51 -31.49
CA LYS A 119 9.56 11.22 -30.23
C LYS A 119 8.79 10.57 -29.09
N LEU A 120 7.54 10.16 -29.36
CA LEU A 120 6.73 9.43 -28.38
C LEU A 120 7.47 8.17 -27.91
N LYS A 121 7.98 7.35 -28.83
CA LYS A 121 8.70 6.11 -28.49
C LYS A 121 9.99 6.39 -27.70
N GLU A 122 10.78 7.37 -28.15
CA GLU A 122 12.02 7.81 -27.48
C GLU A 122 11.80 8.14 -26.00
N ASP A 123 10.72 8.86 -25.70
CA ASP A 123 10.39 9.29 -24.34
C ASP A 123 9.60 8.24 -23.53
N LEU A 124 8.75 7.44 -24.19
CA LEU A 124 7.84 6.50 -23.53
C LEU A 124 8.54 5.21 -23.14
N ILE A 125 9.37 4.62 -24.01
CA ILE A 125 10.02 3.32 -23.77
C ILE A 125 10.87 3.31 -22.49
N PRO A 126 11.74 4.31 -22.21
CA PRO A 126 12.53 4.31 -20.98
C PRO A 126 11.66 4.33 -19.72
N ARG A 127 10.57 5.10 -19.75
CA ARG A 127 9.59 5.13 -18.65
C ARG A 127 8.96 3.76 -18.50
N LEU A 128 8.42 3.19 -19.58
CA LEU A 128 7.78 1.87 -19.55
C LEU A 128 8.69 0.76 -19.03
N LYS A 129 9.98 0.74 -19.43
CA LYS A 129 10.98 -0.19 -18.86
C LYS A 129 11.05 -0.04 -17.35
N TRP A 130 11.17 1.19 -16.87
CA TRP A 130 11.19 1.46 -15.43
C TRP A 130 9.91 1.01 -14.72
N PHE A 131 8.72 1.25 -15.29
CA PHE A 131 7.44 0.78 -14.73
C PHE A 131 7.37 -0.75 -14.66
N VAL A 132 7.74 -1.45 -15.73
CA VAL A 132 7.70 -2.92 -15.77
C VAL A 132 8.68 -3.52 -14.75
N GLU A 133 9.91 -3.00 -14.68
CA GLU A 133 10.96 -3.50 -13.79
C GLU A 133 10.73 -3.17 -12.31
N ASN A 134 10.08 -2.04 -11.99
CA ASN A 134 9.91 -1.56 -10.61
C ASN A 134 8.49 -1.71 -10.06
N SER A 135 7.57 -2.32 -10.82
CA SER A 135 6.19 -2.58 -10.39
C SER A 135 6.08 -3.41 -9.10
N GLU A 136 7.03 -4.30 -8.80
CA GLU A 136 6.99 -5.13 -7.57
C GLU A 136 7.52 -4.43 -6.30
N LYS A 137 8.18 -3.26 -6.40
CA LYS A 137 8.81 -2.58 -5.25
C LYS A 137 7.94 -1.52 -4.57
N GLU A 138 6.89 -1.03 -5.22
CA GLU A 138 6.05 0.09 -4.73
C GLU A 138 4.58 -0.30 -4.45
N ASP A 139 4.06 -1.36 -5.07
CA ASP A 139 2.60 -1.58 -5.22
C ASP A 139 1.84 -2.16 -4.01
N LEU A 140 2.48 -2.43 -2.86
CA LEU A 140 1.79 -2.93 -1.67
C LEU A 140 2.15 -2.24 -0.35
N SER A 141 2.94 -1.16 -0.38
CA SER A 141 3.46 -0.53 0.84
C SER A 141 3.30 1.00 0.92
N GLN A 142 2.88 1.71 -0.13
CA GLN A 142 2.97 3.19 -0.12
C GLN A 142 1.68 4.00 -0.32
N ASN A 143 0.54 3.40 -0.66
CA ASN A 143 -0.75 4.13 -0.72
C ASN A 143 -1.56 4.05 0.57
N VAL A 144 -0.88 4.00 1.72
CA VAL A 144 -1.52 4.07 3.04
C VAL A 144 -1.17 5.40 3.67
N ASP A 145 -2.19 6.27 3.73
CA ASP A 145 -2.11 7.59 4.36
C ASP A 145 -2.30 7.56 5.88
N ILE A 146 -1.85 6.47 6.49
CA ILE A 146 -1.79 6.30 7.93
C ILE A 146 -0.32 6.14 8.29
N GLU A 147 0.14 6.89 9.29
CA GLU A 147 1.46 6.74 9.92
C GLU A 147 1.30 6.20 11.34
N ILE A 148 2.25 5.39 11.79
CA ILE A 148 2.26 4.82 13.14
C ILE A 148 3.47 5.33 13.91
N PHE A 149 3.25 5.71 15.17
CA PHE A 149 4.28 6.17 16.10
C PHE A 149 4.23 5.39 17.40
N ILE A 150 5.35 5.38 18.12
CA ILE A 150 5.43 5.00 19.54
C ILE A 150 6.10 6.14 20.31
N GLY A 151 5.36 6.78 21.23
CA GLY A 151 5.75 8.09 21.74
C GLY A 151 5.92 9.09 20.58
N GLU A 152 7.08 9.72 20.49
CA GLU A 152 7.42 10.68 19.42
C GLU A 152 8.10 10.03 18.20
N LYS A 153 8.39 8.73 18.24
CA LYS A 153 9.16 8.04 17.20
C LYS A 153 8.26 7.44 16.13
N SER A 154 8.47 7.84 14.88
CA SER A 154 7.82 7.19 13.73
C SER A 154 8.34 5.77 13.54
N LEU A 155 7.43 4.84 13.25
CA LEU A 155 7.75 3.44 12.92
C LEU A 155 7.90 3.20 11.41
N ALA A 156 7.87 4.26 10.59
CA ALA A 156 8.00 4.18 9.14
C ALA A 156 9.38 3.66 8.70
N ASN A 157 10.42 4.00 9.47
CA ASN A 157 11.78 3.55 9.23
C ASN A 157 12.16 2.45 10.23
N LYS A 158 12.91 1.45 9.78
CA LYS A 158 13.47 0.42 10.66
C LYS A 158 14.46 1.04 11.64
N GLY A 159 14.53 0.49 12.86
CA GLY A 159 15.53 0.86 13.88
C GLY A 159 14.95 1.43 15.17
N THR A 160 13.63 1.62 15.28
CA THR A 160 13.00 1.97 16.54
C THR A 160 13.04 0.76 17.48
N VAL A 161 13.69 0.91 18.63
CA VAL A 161 13.77 -0.09 19.69
C VAL A 161 13.01 0.40 20.92
N VAL A 162 12.17 -0.47 21.49
CA VAL A 162 11.45 -0.23 22.75
C VAL A 162 11.84 -1.30 23.76
N THR A 163 12.25 -0.85 24.94
CA THR A 163 12.65 -1.74 26.03
C THR A 163 11.51 -1.92 27.04
N PHE A 164 11.43 -3.09 27.66
CA PHE A 164 10.40 -3.39 28.66
C PHE A 164 10.96 -4.23 29.80
N ASN A 165 10.32 -4.18 30.97
CA ASN A 165 10.69 -5.02 32.11
C ASN A 165 10.31 -6.49 31.83
N GLU A 166 11.29 -7.39 31.89
CA GLU A 166 11.13 -8.83 31.63
C GLU A 166 10.17 -9.57 32.59
N LYS A 167 9.80 -8.95 33.71
CA LYS A 167 8.80 -9.50 34.64
C LYS A 167 7.37 -9.04 34.32
N SER A 168 7.21 -8.18 33.31
CA SER A 168 5.94 -7.60 32.91
C SER A 168 5.56 -7.96 31.47
N ILE A 169 4.26 -7.91 31.17
CA ILE A 169 3.76 -8.03 29.78
C ILE A 169 4.07 -6.72 29.05
N PRO A 170 4.74 -6.75 27.88
CA PRO A 170 5.01 -5.55 27.08
C PRO A 170 3.71 -4.80 26.78
N LYS A 171 3.66 -3.55 27.24
CA LYS A 171 2.61 -2.59 26.91
C LYS A 171 3.15 -1.65 25.84
N LEU A 172 2.58 -1.70 24.65
CA LEU A 172 2.92 -0.83 23.53
C LEU A 172 1.74 0.08 23.24
N GLU A 173 2.00 1.39 23.19
CA GLU A 173 0.99 2.40 22.85
C GLU A 173 1.33 2.98 21.48
N PHE A 174 0.52 2.58 20.49
CA PHE A 174 0.68 3.02 19.12
C PHE A 174 -0.20 4.23 18.87
N THR A 175 0.41 5.34 18.45
CA THR A 175 -0.32 6.49 17.93
C THR A 175 -0.51 6.31 16.42
N ILE A 176 -1.74 6.44 15.96
CA ILE A 176 -2.15 6.25 14.58
C ILE A 176 -2.57 7.61 14.03
N TYR A 177 -1.84 8.08 13.03
CA TYR A 177 -2.05 9.40 12.44
C TYR A 177 -2.59 9.27 11.02
N ASN A 178 -3.74 9.87 10.75
CA ASN A 178 -4.23 10.00 9.38
C ASN A 178 -3.62 11.25 8.73
N LYS A 179 -2.66 11.04 7.83
CA LYS A 179 -2.00 12.12 7.07
C LYS A 179 -2.77 12.56 5.83
N SER A 180 -3.90 11.92 5.51
CA SER A 180 -4.71 12.30 4.34
C SER A 180 -5.78 13.34 4.66
N PHE A 181 -6.36 13.84 3.59
CA PHE A 181 -7.62 14.58 3.61
C PHE A 181 -8.87 13.67 3.58
N LYS A 182 -8.69 12.35 3.62
CA LYS A 182 -9.78 11.37 3.60
C LYS A 182 -10.22 11.03 5.03
N LEU A 183 -11.50 10.76 5.17
CA LEU A 183 -12.08 10.25 6.41
C LEU A 183 -12.05 8.72 6.36
N PHE A 184 -11.61 8.07 7.44
CA PHE A 184 -11.71 6.62 7.60
C PHE A 184 -12.81 6.30 8.61
N ASN A 185 -13.88 5.66 8.15
CA ASN A 185 -14.94 5.17 9.02
C ASN A 185 -14.47 3.91 9.77
N PRO A 186 -15.15 3.55 10.88
CA PRO A 186 -14.96 2.26 11.52
C PRO A 186 -15.04 1.11 10.51
N GLY A 187 -13.95 0.36 10.39
CA GLY A 187 -13.83 -0.77 9.46
C GLY A 187 -13.11 -0.47 8.14
N ASP A 188 -12.98 0.80 7.74
CA ASP A 188 -12.21 1.21 6.56
C ASP A 188 -10.72 0.93 6.76
N TYR A 189 -10.25 1.01 8.01
CA TYR A 189 -8.88 0.65 8.36
C TYR A 189 -8.83 -0.39 9.48
N ARG A 190 -7.78 -1.20 9.47
CA ARG A 190 -7.49 -2.22 10.50
C ARG A 190 -6.00 -2.27 10.79
N LEU A 191 -5.67 -2.71 12.00
CA LEU A 191 -4.30 -2.95 12.41
C LEU A 191 -4.08 -4.43 12.67
N GLY A 192 -3.03 -4.98 12.07
CA GLY A 192 -2.50 -6.30 12.39
C GLY A 192 -1.16 -6.16 13.06
N ILE A 193 -0.96 -6.81 14.21
CA ILE A 193 0.34 -6.84 14.88
C ILE A 193 0.93 -8.22 14.63
N ILE A 194 2.04 -8.26 13.90
CA ILE A 194 2.77 -9.49 13.56
C ILE A 194 3.93 -9.63 14.53
N THR A 195 3.98 -10.75 15.23
CA THR A 195 5.02 -11.08 16.19
C THR A 195 5.62 -12.44 15.88
N ASP A 196 6.73 -12.78 16.53
CA ASP A 196 7.19 -14.15 16.53
C ASP A 196 6.19 -15.12 17.22
N GLN A 197 6.48 -16.41 17.12
CA GLN A 197 5.68 -17.48 17.72
C GLN A 197 5.66 -17.51 19.25
N ASN A 198 6.46 -16.68 19.93
CA ASN A 198 6.52 -16.61 21.37
C ASN A 198 5.33 -15.84 21.95
N TYR A 199 4.85 -14.81 21.25
CA TYR A 199 3.65 -14.07 21.66
C TYR A 199 2.38 -14.82 21.25
N LYS A 200 1.63 -15.35 22.23
CA LYS A 200 0.44 -16.18 21.99
C LYS A 200 -0.81 -15.35 21.77
N ARG A 201 -0.92 -14.22 22.48
CA ARG A 201 -2.14 -13.41 22.54
C ARG A 201 -1.79 -11.94 22.55
N LEU A 202 -2.71 -11.16 22.03
CA LEU A 202 -2.72 -9.72 22.15
C LEU A 202 -3.96 -9.33 22.93
N ARG A 203 -3.80 -8.44 23.93
CA ARG A 203 -4.92 -7.81 24.64
C ARG A 203 -4.87 -6.31 24.45
N THR A 204 -6.03 -5.68 24.57
CA THR A 204 -6.20 -4.23 24.47
C THR A 204 -7.08 -3.76 25.62
N HIS A 205 -6.97 -2.49 26.03
CA HIS A 205 -7.80 -1.95 27.12
C HIS A 205 -9.27 -1.74 26.73
N ASN A 206 -9.59 -1.62 25.44
CA ASN A 206 -10.96 -1.39 24.98
C ASN A 206 -11.76 -2.73 24.97
N PRO A 207 -12.84 -2.85 25.77
CA PRO A 207 -13.70 -4.04 25.81
C PRO A 207 -14.37 -4.38 24.47
N SER A 208 -14.62 -3.39 23.62
CA SER A 208 -15.19 -3.55 22.27
C SER A 208 -14.23 -4.27 21.30
N LEU A 209 -12.92 -4.23 21.60
CA LEU A 209 -11.87 -4.96 20.87
C LEU A 209 -11.70 -6.41 21.36
N SER A 210 -12.63 -6.92 22.18
CA SER A 210 -12.61 -8.31 22.64
C SER A 210 -12.72 -9.30 21.47
N GLY A 211 -11.86 -10.33 21.46
CA GLY A 211 -11.85 -11.35 20.40
C GLY A 211 -10.84 -11.13 19.27
N ILE A 212 -9.68 -10.53 19.57
CA ILE A 212 -8.52 -10.50 18.67
C ILE A 212 -8.19 -11.91 18.20
N LYS A 213 -8.27 -12.13 16.89
CA LYS A 213 -7.95 -13.40 16.26
C LYS A 213 -6.45 -13.44 15.98
N THR A 214 -5.75 -14.37 16.62
CA THR A 214 -4.38 -14.72 16.25
C THR A 214 -4.42 -15.76 15.14
N THR A 215 -3.75 -15.47 14.02
CA THR A 215 -3.59 -16.40 12.89
C THR A 215 -2.11 -16.68 12.70
N ARG A 216 -1.73 -17.95 12.56
CA ARG A 216 -0.34 -18.33 12.27
C ARG A 216 -0.05 -18.13 10.78
N LEU A 217 1.03 -17.42 10.47
CA LEU A 217 1.49 -17.17 9.11
C LEU A 217 2.40 -18.32 8.63
N PRO A 218 2.59 -18.51 7.30
CA PRO A 218 3.42 -19.57 6.74
C PRO A 218 4.89 -19.54 7.18
N ASP A 219 5.42 -18.35 7.51
CA ASP A 219 6.77 -18.15 8.03
C ASP A 219 6.89 -18.48 9.54
N GLY A 220 5.80 -18.94 10.16
CA GLY A 220 5.74 -19.33 11.57
C GLY A 220 5.44 -18.17 12.54
N ARG A 221 5.34 -16.93 12.06
CA ARG A 221 4.93 -15.76 12.86
C ARG A 221 3.43 -15.78 13.18
N ASN A 222 3.03 -14.97 14.15
CA ASN A 222 1.63 -14.79 14.55
C ASN A 222 1.13 -13.42 14.09
N LEU A 223 0.02 -13.38 13.36
CA LEU A 223 -0.72 -12.16 13.04
C LEU A 223 -1.88 -11.99 14.02
N HIS A 224 -1.81 -10.98 14.88
CA HIS A 224 -2.86 -10.56 15.80
C HIS A 224 -3.70 -9.46 15.15
N MET A 225 -4.92 -9.80 14.71
CA MET A 225 -5.80 -8.82 14.05
C MET A 225 -6.58 -8.00 15.07
N CYS A 226 -6.24 -6.71 15.21
CA CYS A 226 -7.01 -5.74 15.98
C CYS A 226 -8.25 -5.37 15.18
N ARG A 227 -9.42 -5.82 15.64
CA ARG A 227 -10.69 -5.58 14.96
C ARG A 227 -11.23 -4.21 15.30
N ILE A 228 -11.67 -3.46 14.29
CA ILE A 228 -12.60 -2.31 14.36
C ILE A 228 -12.21 -1.30 15.44
N MET A 229 -11.48 -0.26 15.03
CA MET A 229 -11.43 0.95 15.86
C MET A 229 -12.81 1.59 15.74
N ASP A 230 -13.55 1.66 16.85
CA ASP A 230 -14.92 2.18 16.91
C ASP A 230 -15.00 3.67 16.55
N ASP A 231 -13.84 4.33 16.48
CA ASP A 231 -13.69 5.74 16.19
C ASP A 231 -13.47 6.01 14.70
N ILE A 232 -14.21 7.00 14.19
CA ILE A 232 -13.90 7.65 12.92
C ILE A 232 -12.53 8.32 13.04
N LEU A 233 -11.62 8.01 12.11
CA LEU A 233 -10.33 8.67 12.02
C LEU A 233 -10.39 9.80 10.98
N TYR A 234 -10.59 11.01 11.49
CA TYR A 234 -10.73 12.22 10.69
C TYR A 234 -9.41 12.61 9.99
N PRO A 235 -9.49 13.39 8.90
CA PRO A 235 -8.31 14.00 8.27
C PRO A 235 -7.40 14.72 9.27
N ASN A 236 -6.09 14.51 9.16
CA ASN A 236 -5.07 15.13 10.02
C ASN A 236 -5.29 14.92 11.53
N SER A 237 -5.99 13.86 11.92
CA SER A 237 -6.26 13.52 13.32
C SER A 237 -5.49 12.28 13.77
N TYR A 238 -5.45 12.11 15.09
CA TYR A 238 -4.74 11.03 15.76
C TYR A 238 -5.72 10.18 16.57
N THR A 239 -5.44 8.89 16.64
CA THR A 239 -6.03 7.96 17.63
C THR A 239 -4.93 7.06 18.20
N SER A 240 -5.25 6.29 19.23
CA SER A 240 -4.28 5.43 19.91
C SER A 240 -4.79 4.00 20.10
N LEU A 241 -3.87 3.05 19.99
CA LEU A 241 -4.08 1.64 20.33
C LEU A 241 -3.07 1.21 21.39
N VAL A 242 -3.57 0.80 22.55
CA VAL A 242 -2.76 0.15 23.59
C VAL A 242 -2.82 -1.36 23.40
N ALA A 243 -1.67 -1.96 23.11
CA ALA A 243 -1.50 -3.40 22.91
C ALA A 243 -0.63 -4.02 24.02
N TYR A 244 -1.15 -5.07 24.64
CA TYR A 244 -0.45 -5.93 25.59
C TYR A 244 -0.10 -7.24 24.90
N LEU A 245 1.18 -7.49 24.68
CA LEU A 245 1.66 -8.68 23.96
C LEU A 245 2.03 -9.78 24.93
N GLU A 246 1.18 -10.81 25.07
CA GLU A 246 1.39 -11.89 26.04
C GLU A 246 2.33 -12.97 25.48
N PRO A 247 3.56 -13.10 26.01
CA PRO A 247 4.50 -14.15 25.61
C PRO A 247 4.12 -15.51 26.21
N LYS A 248 4.84 -16.57 25.84
CA LYS A 248 4.70 -17.89 26.49
C LYS A 248 5.21 -17.81 27.94
N THR A 249 4.39 -18.26 28.88
CA THR A 249 4.79 -18.47 30.28
C THR A 249 5.71 -19.68 30.41
N ILE A 250 6.73 -19.58 31.28
CA ILE A 250 7.68 -20.66 31.60
C ILE A 250 7.19 -21.51 32.78
N SER A 251 6.55 -20.92 33.79
CA SER A 251 5.96 -21.64 34.93
C SER A 251 4.76 -20.90 35.56
N GLU A 252 3.77 -21.65 36.06
CA GLU A 252 2.72 -21.17 36.98
C GLU A 252 2.82 -22.03 38.24
N ASN A 253 3.53 -21.59 39.29
CA ASN A 253 3.49 -22.29 40.57
C ASN A 253 2.29 -21.81 41.38
N THR A 254 1.41 -22.74 41.73
CA THR A 254 0.42 -22.60 42.80
C THR A 254 1.15 -22.72 44.13
N ASP A 255 1.44 -21.59 44.76
CA ASP A 255 1.31 -21.38 46.22
C ASP A 255 1.62 -19.91 46.56
N ASN A 256 0.56 -19.20 46.95
CA ASN A 256 0.45 -17.87 47.57
C ASN A 256 1.09 -16.60 46.97
N GLU A 257 2.02 -16.63 46.01
CA GLU A 257 2.40 -15.44 45.23
C GLU A 257 2.75 -15.83 43.78
N SER A 258 1.82 -15.57 42.84
CA SER A 258 1.97 -15.98 41.45
C SER A 258 2.99 -15.11 40.69
N VAL A 259 4.28 -15.43 40.79
CA VAL A 259 5.32 -14.81 39.94
C VAL A 259 5.27 -15.46 38.56
N ARG A 260 4.62 -14.80 37.60
CA ARG A 260 4.64 -15.25 36.19
C ARG A 260 6.01 -14.97 35.58
N THR A 261 6.73 -16.02 35.26
CA THR A 261 7.97 -15.93 34.46
C THR A 261 7.63 -16.09 32.98
N PHE A 262 8.11 -15.14 32.17
CA PHE A 262 7.87 -15.09 30.73
C PHE A 262 9.13 -15.47 29.96
N ARG A 263 8.97 -16.11 28.80
CA ARG A 263 10.09 -16.37 27.89
C ARG A 263 10.25 -15.17 26.99
N TYR A 264 11.37 -14.44 27.07
CA TYR A 264 11.72 -13.40 26.11
C TYR A 264 13.00 -13.77 25.35
N ARG A 265 13.18 -13.24 24.14
CA ARG A 265 14.45 -13.28 23.40
C ARG A 265 15.10 -11.88 23.49
N GLU A 266 16.39 -11.76 23.19
CA GLU A 266 17.12 -10.48 23.29
C GLU A 266 16.47 -9.35 22.49
N GLU A 267 16.34 -9.49 21.17
CA GLU A 267 15.67 -8.50 20.33
C GLU A 267 14.65 -9.20 19.43
N GLN A 268 13.43 -8.68 19.39
CA GLN A 268 12.31 -9.27 18.67
C GLN A 268 11.67 -8.22 17.78
N GLU A 269 11.67 -8.46 16.47
CA GLU A 269 10.96 -7.60 15.51
C GLU A 269 9.44 -7.83 15.63
N ILE A 270 8.73 -6.73 15.77
CA ILE A 270 7.28 -6.61 15.69
C ILE A 270 6.98 -5.78 14.44
N ILE A 271 6.01 -6.26 13.65
CA ILE A 271 5.50 -5.51 12.51
C ILE A 271 4.08 -5.06 12.81
N VAL A 272 3.83 -3.76 12.74
CA VAL A 272 2.47 -3.21 12.74
C VAL A 272 2.06 -3.05 11.28
N ARG A 273 1.11 -3.85 10.83
CA ARG A 273 0.53 -3.78 9.49
C ARG A 273 -0.77 -3.01 9.53
N VAL A 274 -0.83 -1.92 8.77
CA VAL A 274 -2.07 -1.19 8.50
C VAL A 274 -2.73 -1.79 7.25
N PHE A 275 -4.04 -1.99 7.31
CA PHE A 275 -4.88 -2.36 6.18
C PHE A 275 -5.86 -1.22 5.93
N THR A 276 -5.97 -0.74 4.71
CA THR A 276 -6.95 0.25 4.24
C THR A 276 -7.60 -0.26 2.94
N PRO A 277 -8.64 0.41 2.39
CA PRO A 277 -9.21 0.01 1.11
C PRO A 277 -8.24 0.24 -0.05
N THR A 278 -7.25 1.13 0.13
CA THR A 278 -6.24 1.51 -0.86
C THR A 278 -4.98 0.64 -0.81
N GLY A 279 -4.85 -0.24 0.20
CA GLY A 279 -3.72 -1.16 0.29
C GLY A 279 -3.32 -1.50 1.72
N THR A 280 -2.09 -1.98 1.87
CA THR A 280 -1.49 -2.28 3.18
C THR A 280 -0.18 -1.53 3.36
N ARG A 281 0.28 -1.38 4.60
CA ARG A 281 1.63 -0.86 4.88
C ARG A 281 2.16 -1.41 6.18
N ASP A 282 3.43 -1.79 6.17
CA ASP A 282 4.14 -2.33 7.32
C ASP A 282 5.00 -1.26 7.99
N PHE A 283 4.95 -1.27 9.33
CA PHE A 283 5.73 -0.44 10.22
C PHE A 283 6.52 -1.34 11.16
N PHE A 284 7.75 -0.97 11.46
CA PHE A 284 8.70 -1.88 12.11
C PHE A 284 9.09 -1.36 13.49
N LEU A 285 9.07 -2.24 14.48
CA LEU A 285 9.44 -1.97 15.86
C LEU A 285 10.23 -3.16 16.39
N ASN A 286 11.37 -2.91 17.01
CA ASN A 286 12.05 -3.94 17.79
C ASN A 286 11.71 -3.79 19.26
N VAL A 287 11.45 -4.90 19.94
CA VAL A 287 11.27 -4.94 21.39
C VAL A 287 12.35 -5.77 22.05
N SER A 288 12.82 -5.32 23.22
CA SER A 288 13.87 -5.99 23.97
C SER A 288 13.58 -5.98 25.48
N PRO A 289 13.70 -7.12 26.19
CA PRO A 289 13.58 -7.16 27.64
C PRO A 289 14.82 -6.51 28.29
N LEU A 290 14.59 -5.69 29.31
CA LEU A 290 15.64 -5.26 30.24
C LEU A 290 15.83 -6.35 31.28
N HIS A 291 17.01 -6.96 31.27
CA HIS A 291 17.45 -7.85 32.35
C HIS A 291 17.83 -7.01 33.56
N ASP A 292 17.57 -7.50 34.79
CA ASP A 292 17.84 -6.76 36.03
C ASP A 292 19.31 -6.28 36.14
N ASP A 293 20.25 -6.92 35.46
CA ASP A 293 21.68 -6.56 35.39
C ASP A 293 22.00 -5.34 34.49
N GLN A 294 21.01 -4.80 33.77
CA GLN A 294 21.16 -3.61 32.90
C GLN A 294 20.59 -2.32 33.51
N LYS A 295 20.29 -2.29 34.82
CA LYS A 295 20.15 -1.01 35.53
C LYS A 295 21.52 -0.36 35.68
N LEU A 296 21.92 0.45 34.71
CA LEU A 296 23.00 1.42 34.88
C LEU A 296 22.68 2.71 34.11
N ASN A 297 22.40 3.74 34.93
CA ASN A 297 22.35 5.19 34.69
C ASN A 297 21.15 5.76 33.95
#